data_AF-A0A4R4U8J2-F1
#
_entry.id   AF-A0A4R4U8J2-F1
#
_cell.length_a   1.000
_cell.length_b   1.000
_cell.length_c   1.000
_cell.angle_alpha   90.00
_cell.angle_beta   90.00
_cell.angle_gamma   90.00
#
_symmetry.space_group_name_H-M   'P 1'
#
loop_
_entity.id
_entity.type
_entity.pdbx_description
1 polymer ?
#
loop_
_entity_poly.entity_id
_entity_poly.type
_entity_poly.pdbx_seq_one_letter_code
_entity_poly.pdbx_strand_id
1 'polypeptide(L)'
;MWNEMADQTHVNAGSVDAFVDEPYLDTCVRAWEVTTELAQSILEALDLGAVDPTDEHRMHCVDWLRRAATYRMPSQPSRLADSSAEALAPTVDLLRHAASAYPRFLDGTASGQSILLSGEGMRLWNGYFQSRNCLYEPLNAAAAATVNRILRTGNGTRILEVGAGTGGATAHLLAEWPNDLSGAFDYTVTDTSASLLVSTRRAHGERAPSNVRLRFRRFDFDLVDDQGLVPRSFDLVLAVNALHNAVDLPSTLRNLRSLLRPGGTLVLSESLCAAGDLVHQEFIFNLLPMPADAYSRGSRFYAEAGWRAHFDAAGIAAEIQVNAVGPELVMVAVAPAEAEP
;
A
#
# COMPACT_ATOMS: atom_id res chain seq x y z
N MET A 1 -20.84 46.13 7.57
CA MET A 1 -20.96 45.78 6.14
C MET A 1 -19.67 46.24 5.49
N TRP A 2 -18.66 45.42 5.27
CA TRP A 2 -18.69 44.06 4.71
C TRP A 2 -17.53 43.24 5.31
N ASN A 3 -17.90 42.15 6.00
CA ASN A 3 -17.09 40.95 6.11
C ASN A 3 -17.42 40.07 4.88
N GLU A 4 -16.57 39.07 4.60
CA GLU A 4 -16.55 38.17 3.42
C GLU A 4 -15.69 38.76 2.29
N MET A 5 -14.68 38.09 1.74
CA MET A 5 -14.46 36.65 1.57
C MET A 5 -12.96 36.36 1.74
N ALA A 6 -12.62 35.53 2.73
CA ALA A 6 -11.29 34.93 2.78
C ALA A 6 -11.25 33.79 1.76
N ASP A 7 -10.27 33.90 0.87
CA ASP A 7 -9.87 33.02 -0.21
C ASP A 7 -9.81 31.54 0.23
N GLN A 8 -10.63 30.69 -0.40
CA GLN A 8 -10.69 29.23 -0.23
C GLN A 8 -9.97 28.48 -1.36
N THR A 9 -8.98 29.06 -2.04
CA THR A 9 -8.33 28.42 -3.20
C THR A 9 -6.83 28.18 -3.09
N HIS A 10 -6.36 27.85 -1.87
CA HIS A 10 -5.09 27.16 -1.69
C HIS A 10 -5.33 25.75 -1.16
N VAL A 11 -5.58 24.80 -2.07
CA VAL A 11 -5.39 23.37 -1.78
C VAL A 11 -3.93 23.20 -1.41
N ASN A 12 -3.67 22.84 -0.17
CA ASN A 12 -2.34 22.66 0.38
C ASN A 12 -1.71 21.45 -0.33
N ALA A 13 -0.94 21.67 -1.40
CA ALA A 13 -0.31 20.64 -2.24
C ALA A 13 0.71 19.73 -1.51
N GLY A 14 0.74 19.78 -0.18
CA GLY A 14 1.52 18.92 0.70
C GLY A 14 0.69 18.14 1.71
N SER A 15 -0.66 18.10 1.60
CA SER A 15 -1.51 17.20 2.40
C SER A 15 -1.89 15.96 1.59
N VAL A 16 -1.98 14.80 2.25
CA VAL A 16 -2.46 13.54 1.65
C VAL A 16 -3.89 13.68 1.12
N ASP A 17 -4.69 14.59 1.67
CA ASP A 17 -6.05 14.90 1.17
C ASP A 17 -6.09 15.28 -0.31
N ALA A 18 -5.00 15.86 -0.85
CA ALA A 18 -4.95 16.25 -2.26
C ALA A 18 -4.99 15.06 -3.24
N PHE A 19 -4.74 13.84 -2.74
CA PHE A 19 -4.75 12.61 -3.52
C PHE A 19 -6.01 11.75 -3.26
N VAL A 20 -6.89 12.20 -2.36
CA VAL A 20 -8.13 11.51 -1.98
C VAL A 20 -9.30 12.36 -2.46
N ASP A 21 -9.68 12.14 -3.72
CA ASP A 21 -10.72 12.91 -4.40
C ASP A 21 -12.10 12.21 -4.38
N GLU A 22 -13.12 12.89 -4.90
CA GLU A 22 -14.49 12.33 -5.00
C GLU A 22 -14.52 11.00 -5.80
N PRO A 23 -13.84 10.86 -6.95
CA PRO A 23 -13.70 9.57 -7.65
C PRO A 23 -13.14 8.44 -6.79
N TYR A 24 -12.08 8.68 -5.99
CA TYR A 24 -11.55 7.69 -5.05
C TYR A 24 -12.62 7.28 -4.03
N LEU A 25 -13.28 8.25 -3.40
CA LEU A 25 -14.30 7.99 -2.37
C LEU A 25 -15.48 7.18 -2.93
N ASP A 26 -15.96 7.52 -4.13
CA ASP A 26 -17.01 6.76 -4.82
C ASP A 26 -16.56 5.33 -5.15
N THR A 27 -15.34 5.18 -5.67
CA THR A 27 -14.78 3.86 -5.98
C THR A 27 -14.65 3.00 -4.71
N CYS A 28 -14.27 3.60 -3.57
CA CYS A 28 -14.23 2.92 -2.26
C CYS A 28 -15.62 2.43 -1.83
N VAL A 29 -16.64 3.28 -1.97
CA VAL A 29 -18.04 2.90 -1.64
C VAL A 29 -18.46 1.69 -2.47
N ARG A 30 -18.26 1.74 -3.80
CA ARG A 30 -18.64 0.65 -4.70
C ARG A 30 -17.83 -0.63 -4.45
N ALA A 31 -16.55 -0.52 -4.12
CA ALA A 31 -15.73 -1.66 -3.72
C ALA A 31 -16.27 -2.32 -2.45
N TRP A 32 -16.74 -1.52 -1.48
CA TRP A 32 -17.38 -2.01 -0.26
C TRP A 32 -18.74 -2.66 -0.49
N GLU A 33 -19.57 -2.11 -1.38
CA GLU A 33 -20.84 -2.74 -1.78
C GLU A 33 -20.59 -4.15 -2.33
N VAL A 34 -19.68 -4.27 -3.30
CA VAL A 34 -19.32 -5.56 -3.90
C VAL A 34 -18.71 -6.50 -2.87
N THR A 35 -17.82 -6.00 -2.01
CA THR A 35 -17.19 -6.81 -0.95
C THR A 35 -18.22 -7.35 0.04
N THR A 36 -19.21 -6.53 0.42
CA THR A 36 -20.29 -6.91 1.33
C THR A 36 -21.17 -8.01 0.72
N GLU A 37 -21.58 -7.85 -0.55
CA GLU A 37 -22.36 -8.85 -1.28
C GLU A 37 -21.61 -10.18 -1.41
N LEU A 38 -20.32 -10.13 -1.78
CA LEU A 38 -19.48 -11.32 -1.89
C LEU A 38 -19.30 -12.01 -0.54
N ALA A 39 -19.09 -11.25 0.54
CA ALA A 39 -18.96 -11.80 1.88
C ALA A 39 -20.26 -12.50 2.34
N GLN A 40 -21.42 -11.91 2.08
CA GLN A 40 -22.73 -12.53 2.34
C GLN A 40 -22.89 -13.83 1.56
N SER A 41 -22.62 -13.82 0.26
CA SER A 41 -22.73 -15.00 -0.60
C SER A 41 -21.79 -16.14 -0.16
N ILE A 42 -20.56 -15.82 0.24
CA ILE A 42 -19.60 -16.81 0.76
C ILE A 42 -20.14 -17.42 2.05
N LEU A 43 -20.62 -16.60 3.01
CA LEU A 43 -21.12 -17.08 4.29
C LEU A 43 -22.40 -17.93 4.15
N GLU A 44 -23.28 -17.59 3.22
CA GLU A 44 -24.48 -18.39 2.91
C GLU A 44 -24.14 -19.78 2.36
N ALA A 45 -23.04 -19.89 1.59
CA ALA A 45 -22.58 -21.14 1.00
C ALA A 45 -21.57 -21.93 1.88
N LEU A 46 -21.05 -21.31 2.94
CA LEU A 46 -19.98 -21.86 3.75
C LEU A 46 -20.46 -23.00 4.66
N ASP A 47 -19.87 -24.18 4.49
CA ASP A 47 -19.94 -25.23 5.52
C ASP A 47 -18.93 -24.92 6.64
N LEU A 48 -19.41 -24.33 7.73
CA LEU A 48 -18.58 -24.03 8.89
C LEU A 48 -17.94 -25.27 9.53
N GLY A 49 -18.50 -26.47 9.31
CA GLY A 49 -17.91 -27.73 9.79
C GLY A 49 -16.66 -28.14 9.02
N ALA A 50 -16.43 -27.59 7.82
CA ALA A 50 -15.26 -27.86 7.00
C ALA A 50 -14.05 -26.96 7.34
N VAL A 51 -14.26 -25.89 8.10
CA VAL A 51 -13.17 -24.99 8.54
C VAL A 51 -12.54 -25.56 9.80
N ASP A 52 -11.23 -25.82 9.76
CA ASP A 52 -10.48 -26.27 10.94
C ASP A 52 -10.51 -25.17 12.02
N PRO A 53 -11.15 -25.41 13.18
CA PRO A 53 -11.26 -24.41 14.25
C PRO A 53 -9.91 -24.10 14.93
N THR A 54 -8.87 -24.90 14.67
CA THR A 54 -7.51 -24.68 15.18
C THR A 54 -6.63 -23.88 14.21
N ASP A 55 -7.09 -23.65 12.99
CA ASP A 55 -6.41 -22.80 12.00
C ASP A 55 -6.78 -21.33 12.24
N GLU A 56 -5.93 -20.62 12.98
CA GLU A 56 -6.12 -19.20 13.33
C GLU A 56 -6.31 -18.31 12.10
N HIS A 57 -5.62 -18.61 10.99
CA HIS A 57 -5.71 -17.81 9.77
C HIS A 57 -7.09 -17.94 9.13
N ARG A 58 -7.56 -19.16 8.93
CA ARG A 58 -8.88 -19.38 8.32
C ARG A 58 -10.00 -18.89 9.24
N MET A 59 -9.86 -19.07 10.55
CA MET A 59 -10.82 -18.55 11.52
C MET A 59 -10.87 -17.02 11.52
N HIS A 60 -9.73 -16.35 11.39
CA HIS A 60 -9.67 -14.91 11.19
C HIS A 60 -10.40 -14.50 9.90
N CYS A 61 -10.20 -15.21 8.79
CA CYS A 61 -10.92 -14.91 7.54
C CYS A 61 -12.44 -15.06 7.68
N VAL A 62 -12.92 -16.08 8.40
CA VAL A 62 -14.36 -16.25 8.67
C VAL A 62 -14.91 -15.11 9.53
N ASP A 63 -14.20 -14.68 10.57
CA ASP A 63 -14.60 -13.54 11.40
C ASP A 63 -14.64 -12.24 10.59
N TRP A 64 -13.61 -12.00 9.78
CA TRP A 64 -13.53 -10.86 8.88
C TRP A 64 -14.72 -10.84 7.90
N LEU A 65 -15.04 -11.97 7.27
CA LEU A 65 -16.20 -12.09 6.37
C LEU A 65 -17.52 -11.76 7.08
N ARG A 66 -17.70 -12.19 8.33
CA ARG A 66 -18.91 -11.88 9.13
C ARG A 66 -19.03 -10.38 9.42
N ARG A 67 -17.92 -9.73 9.77
CA ARG A 67 -17.87 -8.28 9.96
C ARG A 67 -18.17 -7.55 8.65
N ALA A 68 -17.55 -7.96 7.54
CA ALA A 68 -17.78 -7.38 6.22
C ALA A 68 -19.22 -7.54 5.71
N ALA A 69 -19.84 -8.70 5.91
CA ALA A 69 -21.22 -8.98 5.48
C ALA A 69 -22.28 -8.09 6.17
N THR A 70 -21.94 -7.54 7.33
CA THR A 70 -22.80 -6.62 8.10
C THR A 70 -22.29 -5.19 8.10
N TYR A 71 -21.21 -4.91 7.37
CA TYR A 71 -20.56 -3.62 7.35
C TYR A 71 -21.52 -2.54 6.85
N ARG A 72 -21.39 -1.35 7.46
CA ARG A 72 -22.21 -0.18 7.15
C ARG A 72 -21.26 0.96 6.89
N MET A 73 -21.13 1.31 5.63
CA MET A 73 -20.32 2.44 5.21
C MET A 73 -20.77 3.72 5.93
N PRO A 74 -19.83 4.54 6.44
CA PRO A 74 -20.15 5.87 6.95
C PRO A 74 -20.89 6.67 5.88
N SER A 75 -21.95 7.39 6.27
CA SER A 75 -22.73 8.20 5.34
C SER A 75 -21.86 9.31 4.74
N GLN A 76 -21.66 9.27 3.43
CA GLN A 76 -20.93 10.29 2.67
C GLN A 76 -21.88 11.41 2.19
N PRO A 77 -21.42 12.67 2.04
CA PRO A 77 -22.20 13.75 1.45
C PRO A 77 -22.74 13.33 0.07
N SER A 78 -24.01 13.62 -0.19
CA SER A 78 -24.72 13.21 -1.40
C SER A 78 -24.19 13.92 -2.64
N ARG A 79 -23.16 13.37 -3.27
CA ARG A 79 -22.81 13.53 -4.69
C ARG A 79 -21.78 12.44 -5.00
N LEU A 80 -22.28 11.26 -5.36
CA LEU A 80 -21.46 10.26 -6.01
C LEU A 80 -21.16 10.79 -7.41
N ALA A 81 -19.89 11.04 -7.72
CA ALA A 81 -19.47 11.16 -9.11
C ALA A 81 -19.70 9.77 -9.76
N ASP A 82 -20.12 9.71 -11.02
CA ASP A 82 -20.13 8.44 -11.75
C ASP A 82 -18.68 7.97 -11.91
N SER A 83 -18.12 7.18 -10.98
CA SER A 83 -16.90 6.45 -11.29
C SER A 83 -17.21 5.55 -12.48
N SER A 84 -16.45 5.68 -13.56
CA SER A 84 -16.71 4.89 -14.75
C SER A 84 -16.58 3.41 -14.38
N ALA A 85 -17.48 2.57 -14.88
CA ALA A 85 -17.40 1.12 -14.68
C ALA A 85 -16.02 0.55 -15.10
N GLU A 86 -15.33 1.24 -16.00
CA GLU A 86 -13.97 0.94 -16.45
C GLU A 86 -12.91 1.14 -15.35
N ALA A 87 -13.01 2.21 -14.56
CA ALA A 87 -12.05 2.50 -13.48
C ALA A 87 -12.15 1.48 -12.33
N LEU A 88 -13.36 1.00 -12.03
CA LEU A 88 -13.61 0.01 -10.97
C LEU A 88 -13.34 -1.44 -11.42
N ALA A 89 -13.34 -1.72 -12.73
CA ALA A 89 -13.27 -3.08 -13.26
C ALA A 89 -12.10 -3.92 -12.71
N PRO A 90 -10.84 -3.43 -12.62
CA PRO A 90 -9.73 -4.20 -12.06
C PRO A 90 -9.96 -4.62 -10.61
N THR A 91 -10.59 -3.75 -9.81
CA THR A 91 -10.96 -4.03 -8.42
C THR A 91 -12.04 -5.10 -8.35
N VAL A 92 -13.14 -4.94 -9.09
CA VAL A 92 -14.26 -5.90 -9.05
C VAL A 92 -13.86 -7.27 -9.58
N ASP A 93 -13.06 -7.32 -10.64
CA ASP A 93 -12.59 -8.58 -11.20
C ASP A 93 -11.70 -9.33 -10.21
N LEU A 94 -10.78 -8.64 -9.52
CA LEU A 94 -9.94 -9.26 -8.50
C LEU A 94 -10.75 -9.67 -7.25
N LEU A 95 -11.71 -8.86 -6.81
CA LEU A 95 -12.64 -9.22 -5.72
C LEU A 95 -13.42 -10.49 -6.06
N ARG A 96 -14.01 -10.58 -7.26
CA ARG A 96 -14.76 -11.78 -7.69
C ARG A 96 -13.87 -13.01 -7.81
N HIS A 97 -12.65 -12.84 -8.31
CA HIS A 97 -11.67 -13.94 -8.35
C HIS A 97 -11.30 -14.42 -6.94
N ALA A 98 -11.02 -13.49 -6.01
CA ALA A 98 -10.79 -13.81 -4.61
C ALA A 98 -12.00 -14.51 -3.98
N ALA A 99 -13.23 -14.05 -4.25
CA ALA A 99 -14.46 -14.67 -3.76
C ALA A 99 -14.56 -16.15 -4.17
N SER A 100 -14.23 -16.46 -5.42
CA SER A 100 -14.21 -17.85 -5.92
C SER A 100 -13.16 -18.73 -5.23
N ALA A 101 -12.16 -18.13 -4.59
CA ALA A 101 -11.09 -18.82 -3.89
C ALA A 101 -11.48 -19.22 -2.46
N TYR A 102 -12.32 -18.42 -1.81
CA TYR A 102 -12.65 -18.58 -0.38
C TYR A 102 -13.10 -19.99 0.01
N PRO A 103 -14.02 -20.67 -0.70
CA PRO A 103 -14.44 -22.00 -0.30
C PRO A 103 -13.28 -23.01 -0.18
N ARG A 104 -12.42 -23.06 -1.20
CA ARG A 104 -11.25 -23.97 -1.24
C ARG A 104 -10.12 -23.54 -0.29
N PHE A 105 -10.06 -22.25 0.01
CA PHE A 105 -9.11 -21.73 0.99
C PHE A 105 -9.53 -22.09 2.42
N LEU A 106 -10.82 -21.92 2.73
CA LEU A 106 -11.39 -22.14 4.06
C LEU A 106 -11.48 -23.64 4.42
N ASP A 107 -11.70 -24.53 3.45
CA ASP A 107 -11.64 -25.99 3.67
C ASP A 107 -10.21 -26.57 3.59
N GLY A 108 -9.23 -25.74 3.22
CA GLY A 108 -7.82 -26.10 3.13
C GLY A 108 -7.40 -26.92 1.91
N THR A 109 -8.27 -27.10 0.92
CA THR A 109 -7.96 -27.81 -0.33
C THR A 109 -7.05 -27.01 -1.26
N ALA A 110 -6.93 -25.69 -1.07
CA ALA A 110 -6.02 -24.83 -1.82
C ALA A 110 -5.45 -23.67 -0.98
N SER A 111 -4.24 -23.22 -1.32
CA SER A 111 -3.68 -21.99 -0.73
C SER A 111 -4.09 -20.76 -1.54
N GLY A 112 -4.31 -19.63 -0.87
CA GLY A 112 -4.63 -18.38 -1.57
C GLY A 112 -3.49 -17.87 -2.45
N GLN A 113 -2.23 -18.12 -2.08
CA GLN A 113 -1.07 -17.86 -2.96
C GLN A 113 -1.20 -18.58 -4.30
N SER A 114 -1.55 -19.87 -4.30
CA SER A 114 -1.69 -20.63 -5.54
C SER A 114 -2.81 -20.10 -6.44
N ILE A 115 -3.82 -19.43 -5.86
CA ILE A 115 -4.99 -18.93 -6.58
C ILE A 115 -4.79 -17.48 -7.05
N LEU A 116 -4.29 -16.62 -6.18
CA LEU A 116 -4.10 -15.20 -6.46
C LEU A 116 -2.83 -14.93 -7.26
N LEU A 117 -1.77 -15.72 -7.06
CA LEU A 117 -0.44 -15.42 -7.60
C LEU A 117 -0.03 -16.39 -8.72
N SER A 118 -1.00 -16.98 -9.42
CA SER A 118 -0.76 -17.83 -10.59
C SER A 118 -1.79 -17.59 -11.70
N GLY A 119 -1.45 -17.95 -12.94
CA GLY A 119 -2.36 -17.95 -14.09
C GLY A 119 -3.19 -16.65 -14.23
N GLU A 120 -4.50 -16.80 -14.25
CA GLU A 120 -5.44 -15.67 -14.29
C GLU A 120 -5.36 -14.76 -13.05
N GLY A 121 -5.19 -15.33 -11.86
CA GLY A 121 -5.05 -14.55 -10.62
C GLY A 121 -3.91 -13.55 -10.72
N MET A 122 -2.75 -13.97 -11.21
CA MET A 122 -1.59 -13.07 -11.39
C MET A 122 -1.87 -11.97 -12.44
N ARG A 123 -2.65 -12.27 -13.49
CA ARG A 123 -3.07 -11.27 -14.48
C ARG A 123 -3.97 -10.21 -13.83
N LEU A 124 -4.94 -10.64 -13.02
CA LEU A 124 -5.84 -9.74 -12.30
C LEU A 124 -5.11 -8.96 -11.20
N TRP A 125 -4.18 -9.59 -10.49
CA TRP A 125 -3.29 -8.96 -9.52
C TRP A 125 -2.49 -7.81 -10.15
N ASN A 126 -1.83 -8.08 -11.28
CA ASN A 126 -1.13 -7.02 -12.02
C ASN A 126 -2.09 -5.93 -12.49
N GLY A 127 -3.29 -6.28 -12.96
CA GLY A 127 -4.33 -5.32 -13.31
C GLY A 127 -4.72 -4.41 -12.15
N TYR A 128 -4.84 -4.96 -10.93
CA TYR A 128 -5.19 -4.18 -9.73
C TYR A 128 -4.09 -3.19 -9.32
N PHE A 129 -2.82 -3.57 -9.38
CA PHE A 129 -1.70 -2.76 -8.86
C PHE A 129 -0.93 -1.95 -9.93
N GLN A 130 -0.96 -2.33 -11.21
CA GLN A 130 -0.24 -1.65 -12.30
C GLN A 130 -1.11 -0.73 -13.15
N SER A 131 -2.44 -0.84 -13.03
CA SER A 131 -3.36 0.06 -13.75
C SER A 131 -3.48 1.40 -13.04
N ARG A 132 -4.18 2.35 -13.68
CA ARG A 132 -4.75 3.52 -13.01
C ARG A 132 -5.93 3.09 -12.13
N ASN A 133 -5.70 2.15 -11.24
CA ASN A 133 -6.70 1.72 -10.27
C ASN A 133 -6.86 2.85 -9.28
N CYS A 134 -8.03 3.49 -9.31
CA CYS A 134 -8.32 4.63 -8.44
C CYS A 134 -8.13 4.31 -6.95
N LEU A 135 -8.25 3.05 -6.53
CA LEU A 135 -8.06 2.66 -5.12
C LEU A 135 -6.61 2.52 -4.67
N TYR A 136 -5.66 2.54 -5.60
CA TYR A 136 -4.23 2.40 -5.31
C TYR A 136 -3.41 3.60 -5.79
N GLU A 137 -3.92 4.34 -6.76
CA GLU A 137 -3.33 5.58 -7.27
C GLU A 137 -3.01 6.60 -6.15
N PRO A 138 -3.88 6.86 -5.15
CA PRO A 138 -3.56 7.80 -4.07
C PRO A 138 -2.29 7.46 -3.27
N LEU A 139 -2.05 6.18 -3.00
CA LEU A 139 -0.85 5.72 -2.29
C LEU A 139 0.41 6.04 -3.09
N ASN A 140 0.38 5.71 -4.39
CA ASN A 140 1.49 5.93 -5.30
C ASN A 140 1.73 7.43 -5.57
N ALA A 141 0.67 8.20 -5.78
CA ALA A 141 0.72 9.62 -6.06
C ALA A 141 1.23 10.42 -4.86
N ALA A 142 0.71 10.15 -3.65
CA ALA A 142 1.16 10.81 -2.43
C ALA A 142 2.64 10.52 -2.13
N ALA A 143 3.08 9.27 -2.36
CA ALA A 143 4.48 8.89 -2.28
C ALA A 143 5.33 9.63 -3.32
N ALA A 144 4.93 9.61 -4.60
CA ALA A 144 5.68 10.22 -5.69
C ALA A 144 5.82 11.74 -5.50
N ALA A 145 4.75 12.43 -5.11
CA ALA A 145 4.79 13.86 -4.80
C ALA A 145 5.75 14.18 -3.64
N THR A 146 5.75 13.35 -2.59
CA THR A 146 6.65 13.49 -1.45
C THR A 146 8.11 13.27 -1.85
N VAL A 147 8.39 12.21 -2.61
CA VAL A 147 9.72 11.93 -3.14
C VAL A 147 10.18 13.08 -4.02
N ASN A 148 9.36 13.52 -4.99
CA ASN A 148 9.67 14.62 -5.90
C ASN A 148 10.01 15.92 -5.16
N ARG A 149 9.30 16.24 -4.08
CA ARG A 149 9.63 17.37 -3.22
C ARG A 149 11.00 17.23 -2.58
N ILE A 150 11.36 16.05 -2.08
CA ILE A 150 12.69 15.77 -1.50
C ILE A 150 13.78 15.85 -2.57
N LEU A 151 13.55 15.30 -3.77
CA LEU A 151 14.53 15.37 -4.86
C LEU A 151 14.85 16.81 -5.24
N ARG A 152 13.84 17.71 -5.25
CA ARG A 152 13.99 19.15 -5.53
C ARG A 152 14.82 19.91 -4.49
N THR A 153 15.02 19.36 -3.28
CA THR A 153 15.94 19.95 -2.30
C THR A 153 17.40 19.56 -2.55
N GLY A 154 17.68 18.72 -3.56
CA GLY A 154 19.02 18.23 -3.88
C GLY A 154 19.50 17.04 -3.03
N ASN A 155 18.65 16.45 -2.19
CA ASN A 155 19.02 15.43 -1.19
C ASN A 155 18.61 13.99 -1.55
N GLY A 156 18.60 13.60 -2.84
CA GLY A 156 17.85 12.41 -3.26
C GLY A 156 18.41 11.58 -4.42
N THR A 157 19.72 11.59 -4.66
CA THR A 157 20.28 10.96 -5.87
C THR A 157 20.24 9.42 -5.89
N ARG A 158 20.23 8.76 -4.73
CA ARG A 158 20.20 7.31 -4.56
C ARG A 158 18.95 6.88 -3.85
N ILE A 159 18.02 6.31 -4.60
CA ILE A 159 16.69 5.91 -4.14
C ILE A 159 16.67 4.39 -4.01
N LEU A 160 16.19 3.89 -2.88
CA LEU A 160 15.87 2.48 -2.66
C LEU A 160 14.34 2.37 -2.50
N GLU A 161 13.67 1.63 -3.37
CA GLU A 161 12.30 1.19 -3.13
C GLU A 161 12.29 -0.23 -2.58
N VAL A 162 11.60 -0.45 -1.47
CA VAL A 162 11.45 -1.77 -0.83
C VAL A 162 9.99 -2.23 -0.92
N GLY A 163 9.80 -3.51 -1.22
CA GLY A 163 8.46 -4.08 -1.41
C GLY A 163 7.74 -3.52 -2.64
N ALA A 164 8.48 -3.33 -3.74
CA ALA A 164 7.94 -2.73 -4.97
C ALA A 164 6.80 -3.54 -5.58
N GLY A 165 6.72 -4.85 -5.30
CA GLY A 165 5.70 -5.75 -5.83
C GLY A 165 5.62 -5.67 -7.35
N THR A 166 4.43 -5.38 -7.87
CA THR A 166 4.16 -5.23 -9.30
C THR A 166 4.71 -3.92 -9.89
N GLY A 167 5.26 -3.02 -9.07
CA GLY A 167 5.90 -1.77 -9.48
C GLY A 167 4.96 -0.60 -9.70
N GLY A 168 3.79 -0.56 -9.04
CA GLY A 168 2.87 0.56 -9.13
C GLY A 168 3.53 1.90 -8.73
N ALA A 169 4.22 1.93 -7.59
CA ALA A 169 4.95 3.11 -7.12
C ALA A 169 6.13 3.44 -8.04
N THR A 170 6.93 2.43 -8.45
CA THR A 170 7.98 2.60 -9.46
C THR A 170 7.44 3.28 -10.72
N ALA A 171 6.34 2.77 -11.28
CA ALA A 171 5.75 3.28 -12.51
C ALA A 171 5.29 4.73 -12.37
N HIS A 172 4.64 5.06 -11.25
CA HIS A 172 4.14 6.39 -10.96
C HIS A 172 5.28 7.40 -10.80
N LEU A 173 6.31 7.05 -10.03
CA LEU A 173 7.46 7.93 -9.80
C LEU A 173 8.26 8.18 -11.09
N LEU A 174 8.41 7.17 -11.96
CA LEU A 174 9.05 7.35 -13.26
C LEU A 174 8.21 8.22 -14.22
N ALA A 175 6.88 8.07 -14.20
CA ALA A 175 5.97 8.85 -15.04
C ALA A 175 5.90 10.34 -14.63
N GLU A 176 5.99 10.61 -13.33
CA GLU A 176 5.96 11.96 -12.75
C GLU A 176 7.35 12.51 -12.45
N TRP A 177 8.38 11.89 -13.02
CA TRP A 177 9.75 12.30 -12.73
C TRP A 177 9.97 13.77 -13.11
N PRO A 178 10.47 14.61 -12.20
CA PRO A 178 10.66 16.04 -12.46
C PRO A 178 11.62 16.32 -13.64
N ASN A 179 11.10 16.96 -14.68
CA ASN A 179 11.90 17.32 -15.87
C ASN A 179 12.98 18.38 -15.60
N ASP A 180 12.86 19.13 -14.51
CA ASP A 180 13.78 20.20 -14.14
C ASP A 180 14.92 19.74 -13.20
N LEU A 181 14.92 18.48 -12.78
CA LEU A 181 16.04 17.91 -12.04
C LEU A 181 17.22 17.64 -12.97
N SER A 182 18.28 18.43 -12.81
CA SER A 182 19.58 18.17 -13.44
C SER A 182 20.47 17.39 -12.47
N GLY A 183 20.87 16.17 -12.85
CA GLY A 183 21.65 15.27 -11.99
C GLY A 183 21.47 13.81 -12.40
N ALA A 184 22.40 12.94 -12.00
CA ALA A 184 22.28 11.51 -12.23
C ALA A 184 21.67 10.84 -10.98
N PHE A 185 20.62 10.06 -11.19
CA PHE A 185 19.91 9.36 -10.13
C PHE A 185 20.09 7.85 -10.28
N ASP A 186 20.36 7.17 -9.18
CA ASP A 186 20.38 5.71 -9.09
C ASP A 186 19.13 5.26 -8.33
N TYR A 187 18.21 4.60 -9.03
CA TYR A 187 16.97 4.09 -8.43
C TYR A 187 17.02 2.56 -8.38
N THR A 188 17.14 2.02 -7.17
CA THR A 188 17.16 0.57 -6.91
C THR A 188 15.78 0.11 -6.43
N VAL A 189 15.10 -0.66 -7.27
CA VAL A 189 13.80 -1.26 -7.00
C VAL A 189 14.02 -2.66 -6.42
N THR A 190 13.37 -2.95 -5.29
CA THR A 190 13.55 -4.21 -4.58
C THR A 190 12.26 -4.83 -4.08
N ASP A 191 12.27 -6.15 -4.00
CA ASP A 191 11.15 -7.00 -3.58
C ASP A 191 11.71 -8.39 -3.23
N THR A 192 10.99 -9.16 -2.41
CA THR A 192 11.38 -10.54 -2.10
C THR A 192 11.12 -11.48 -3.28
N SER A 193 10.14 -11.16 -4.14
CA SER A 193 9.73 -11.96 -5.29
C SER A 193 10.55 -11.66 -6.54
N ALA A 194 11.34 -12.65 -6.98
CA ALA A 194 12.10 -12.55 -8.22
C ALA A 194 11.20 -12.48 -9.47
N SER A 195 10.01 -13.11 -9.45
CA SER A 195 9.09 -13.09 -10.59
C SER A 195 8.42 -11.72 -10.76
N LEU A 196 8.06 -11.06 -9.65
CA LEU A 196 7.61 -9.67 -9.67
C LEU A 196 8.74 -8.74 -10.15
N LEU A 197 9.96 -8.95 -9.63
CA LEU A 197 11.27 -8.53 -10.19
C LEU A 197 11.29 -8.40 -11.71
N VAL A 198 11.19 -9.55 -12.34
CA VAL A 198 11.29 -9.69 -13.79
C VAL A 198 10.13 -8.97 -14.49
N SER A 199 8.92 -9.05 -13.92
CA SER A 199 7.70 -8.48 -14.51
C SER A 199 7.73 -6.95 -14.48
N THR A 200 8.05 -6.36 -13.33
CA THR A 200 8.22 -4.91 -13.15
C THR A 200 9.30 -4.35 -14.05
N ARG A 201 10.46 -5.04 -14.13
CA ARG A 201 11.53 -4.65 -15.05
C ARG A 201 11.07 -4.65 -16.51
N ARG A 202 10.31 -5.66 -16.94
CA ARG A 202 9.79 -5.72 -18.32
C ARG A 202 8.78 -4.61 -18.59
N ALA A 203 7.92 -4.30 -17.63
CA ALA A 203 6.86 -3.31 -17.79
C ALA A 203 7.39 -1.86 -17.78
N HIS A 204 8.38 -1.56 -16.94
CA HIS A 204 8.79 -0.18 -16.63
C HIS A 204 10.29 0.12 -16.87
N GLY A 205 11.11 -0.89 -17.15
CA GLY A 205 12.57 -0.73 -17.29
C GLY A 205 13.02 0.26 -18.35
N GLU A 206 12.26 0.39 -19.44
CA GLU A 206 12.54 1.31 -20.55
C GLU A 206 11.83 2.67 -20.40
N ARG A 207 11.02 2.84 -19.35
CA ARG A 207 10.30 4.10 -19.08
C ARG A 207 11.09 5.06 -18.20
N ALA A 208 12.26 4.65 -17.74
CA ALA A 208 13.10 5.49 -16.91
C ALA A 208 13.56 6.74 -17.68
N PRO A 209 13.46 7.94 -17.07
CA PRO A 209 14.06 9.15 -17.63
C PRO A 209 15.55 8.97 -17.90
N SER A 210 16.10 9.71 -18.86
CA SER A 210 17.50 9.56 -19.29
C SER A 210 18.53 9.83 -18.19
N ASN A 211 18.14 10.56 -17.15
CA ASN A 211 18.95 10.87 -15.99
C ASN A 211 18.75 9.91 -14.81
N VAL A 212 17.92 8.87 -14.96
CA VAL A 212 17.63 7.86 -13.94
C VAL A 212 18.17 6.50 -14.37
N ARG A 213 19.13 5.97 -13.60
CA ARG A 213 19.62 4.60 -13.74
C ARG A 213 18.79 3.68 -12.85
N LEU A 214 17.89 2.93 -13.47
CA LEU A 214 17.05 1.95 -12.80
C LEU A 214 17.79 0.61 -12.59
N ARG A 215 17.70 0.05 -11.38
CA ARG A 215 18.29 -1.24 -10.98
C ARG A 215 17.22 -2.07 -10.29
N PHE A 216 17.30 -3.39 -10.44
CA PHE A 216 16.38 -4.33 -9.80
C PHE A 216 17.18 -5.35 -9.00
N ARG A 217 16.78 -5.59 -7.75
CA ARG A 217 17.47 -6.55 -6.87
C ARG A 217 16.48 -7.18 -5.90
N ARG A 218 16.71 -8.45 -5.53
CA ARG A 218 15.98 -9.07 -4.42
C ARG A 218 16.45 -8.48 -3.09
N PHE A 219 15.51 -8.07 -2.24
CA PHE A 219 15.76 -7.62 -0.88
C PHE A 219 14.57 -7.98 -0.01
N ASP A 220 14.85 -8.46 1.19
CA ASP A 220 13.88 -8.78 2.21
C ASP A 220 14.09 -7.85 3.40
N PHE A 221 13.14 -6.94 3.65
CA PHE A 221 13.30 -5.93 4.68
C PHE A 221 13.23 -6.50 6.11
N ASP A 222 12.73 -7.72 6.29
CA ASP A 222 12.69 -8.41 7.59
C ASP A 222 14.02 -9.12 7.91
N LEU A 223 14.91 -9.29 6.94
CA LEU A 223 16.23 -9.89 7.16
C LEU A 223 17.28 -8.82 7.47
N VAL A 224 17.97 -9.00 8.60
CA VAL A 224 19.08 -8.14 9.05
C VAL A 224 20.43 -8.52 8.44
N ASP A 225 20.50 -9.66 7.74
CA ASP A 225 21.73 -10.17 7.13
C ASP A 225 22.22 -9.25 5.99
N ASP A 226 23.50 -9.38 5.64
CA ASP A 226 24.07 -8.70 4.47
C ASP A 226 23.44 -9.25 3.18
N GLN A 227 22.45 -8.51 2.67
CA GLN A 227 21.79 -8.78 1.41
C GLN A 227 22.43 -8.00 0.25
N GLY A 228 23.64 -7.48 0.45
CA GLY A 228 24.45 -6.72 -0.50
C GLY A 228 23.94 -5.32 -0.82
N LEU A 229 23.17 -4.73 0.10
CA LEU A 229 22.93 -3.29 0.16
C LEU A 229 23.93 -2.67 1.12
N VAL A 230 24.59 -1.60 0.69
CA VAL A 230 25.62 -0.94 1.51
C VAL A 230 24.92 -0.09 2.58
N PRO A 231 25.22 -0.25 3.88
CA PRO A 231 24.70 0.63 4.92
C PRO A 231 25.07 2.09 4.66
N ARG A 232 24.22 3.01 5.12
CA ARG A 232 24.45 4.47 5.00
C ARG A 232 24.76 4.94 3.57
N SER A 233 24.16 4.34 2.56
CA SER A 233 24.49 4.60 1.15
C SER A 233 23.36 5.21 0.33
N PHE A 234 22.13 5.16 0.82
CA PHE A 234 20.95 5.71 0.15
C PHE A 234 20.59 7.09 0.68
N ASP A 235 20.18 7.95 -0.23
CA ASP A 235 19.61 9.27 0.06
C ASP A 235 18.15 9.15 0.48
N LEU A 236 17.42 8.22 -0.15
CA LEU A 236 16.00 8.02 0.07
C LEU A 236 15.67 6.53 0.10
N VAL A 237 14.89 6.11 1.09
CA VAL A 237 14.26 4.79 1.11
C VAL A 237 12.75 5.01 1.01
N LEU A 238 12.10 4.35 0.05
CA LEU A 238 10.68 4.41 -0.24
C LEU A 238 10.06 3.04 0.02
N ALA A 239 8.92 3.00 0.69
CA ALA A 239 8.05 1.83 0.70
C ALA A 239 6.61 2.29 0.47
N VAL A 240 5.91 1.63 -0.45
CA VAL A 240 4.50 1.93 -0.75
C VAL A 240 3.67 0.67 -0.53
N ASN A 241 2.87 0.71 0.54
CA ASN A 241 1.88 -0.28 0.94
C ASN A 241 2.49 -1.70 1.03
N ALA A 242 3.57 -1.80 1.80
CA ALA A 242 4.40 -2.99 1.91
C ALA A 242 4.72 -3.35 3.36
N LEU A 243 5.02 -2.34 4.20
CA LEU A 243 5.58 -2.56 5.54
C LEU A 243 4.54 -3.02 6.56
N HIS A 244 3.24 -2.92 6.26
CA HIS A 244 2.19 -3.56 7.06
C HIS A 244 2.33 -5.10 7.12
N ASN A 245 3.13 -5.71 6.22
CA ASN A 245 3.44 -7.15 6.25
C ASN A 245 4.74 -7.49 7.00
N ALA A 246 5.44 -6.52 7.59
CA ALA A 246 6.68 -6.78 8.32
C ALA A 246 6.43 -7.67 9.54
N VAL A 247 7.33 -8.62 9.79
CA VAL A 247 7.25 -9.53 10.95
C VAL A 247 7.48 -8.78 12.27
N ASP A 248 8.43 -7.86 12.27
CA ASP A 248 8.72 -6.95 13.40
C ASP A 248 8.93 -5.55 12.83
N LEU A 249 7.84 -4.78 12.76
CA LEU A 249 7.85 -3.46 12.14
C LEU A 249 8.88 -2.50 12.78
N PRO A 250 9.04 -2.39 14.12
CA PRO A 250 10.11 -1.58 14.71
C PRO A 250 11.53 -2.02 14.31
N SER A 251 11.81 -3.32 14.23
CA SER A 251 13.10 -3.83 13.73
C SER A 251 13.30 -3.51 12.26
N THR A 252 12.26 -3.69 11.43
CA THR A 252 12.29 -3.38 10.00
C THR A 252 12.51 -1.88 9.75
N LEU A 253 11.85 -1.00 10.49
CA LEU A 253 12.09 0.44 10.42
C LEU A 253 13.55 0.80 10.77
N ARG A 254 14.13 0.18 11.80
CA ARG A 254 15.55 0.36 12.14
C ARG A 254 16.49 -0.18 11.05
N ASN A 255 16.15 -1.31 10.43
CA ASN A 255 16.92 -1.90 9.33
C ASN A 255 16.94 -0.93 8.13
N LEU A 256 15.78 -0.47 7.67
CA LEU A 256 15.67 0.50 6.58
C LEU A 256 16.38 1.82 6.90
N ARG A 257 16.29 2.27 8.15
CA ARG A 257 17.00 3.44 8.66
C ARG A 257 18.52 3.29 8.56
N SER A 258 19.07 2.10 8.79
CA SER A 258 20.51 1.84 8.71
C SER A 258 21.08 1.96 7.28
N LEU A 259 20.23 1.83 6.26
CA LEU A 259 20.60 1.97 4.85
C LEU A 259 20.71 3.44 4.41
N LEU A 260 20.11 4.37 5.16
CA LEU A 260 20.14 5.79 4.89
C LEU A 260 21.46 6.42 5.33
N ARG A 261 22.06 7.24 4.46
CA ARG A 261 23.16 8.12 4.86
C ARG A 261 22.66 9.18 5.87
N PRO A 262 23.57 9.90 6.56
CA PRO A 262 23.18 11.08 7.33
C PRO A 262 22.41 12.08 6.48
N GLY A 263 21.30 12.58 7.03
CA GLY A 263 20.37 13.46 6.33
C GLY A 263 19.57 12.81 5.18
N GLY A 264 19.71 11.50 4.93
CA GLY A 264 18.80 10.75 4.05
C GLY A 264 17.38 10.66 4.62
N THR A 265 16.39 10.22 3.85
CA THR A 265 14.98 10.21 4.30
C THR A 265 14.29 8.87 4.03
N LEU A 266 13.56 8.37 5.03
CA LEU A 266 12.62 7.27 4.85
C LEU A 266 11.24 7.85 4.53
N VAL A 267 10.62 7.40 3.45
CA VAL A 267 9.27 7.76 3.02
C VAL A 267 8.42 6.51 2.96
N LEU A 268 7.32 6.48 3.70
CA LEU A 268 6.32 5.41 3.65
C LEU A 268 5.00 5.98 3.12
N SER A 269 4.30 5.21 2.30
CA SER A 269 2.90 5.47 1.93
C SER A 269 2.09 4.20 2.14
N GLU A 270 1.08 4.20 3.01
CA GLU A 270 0.39 2.97 3.45
C GLU A 270 -1.12 3.18 3.54
N SER A 271 -1.88 2.12 3.26
CA SER A 271 -3.31 2.08 3.58
C SER A 271 -3.52 1.87 5.07
N LEU A 272 -4.50 2.58 5.62
CA LEU A 272 -4.88 2.58 7.03
C LEU A 272 -6.38 2.31 7.15
N CYS A 273 -6.78 1.80 8.30
CA CYS A 273 -8.16 1.84 8.79
C CYS A 273 -8.22 2.52 10.16
N ALA A 274 -9.41 2.97 10.55
CA ALA A 274 -9.65 3.31 11.94
C ALA A 274 -9.47 2.08 12.84
N ALA A 275 -9.15 2.29 14.11
CA ALA A 275 -8.94 1.18 15.05
C ALA A 275 -10.22 0.33 15.19
N GLY A 276 -10.10 -0.97 14.90
CA GLY A 276 -11.23 -1.90 14.92
C GLY A 276 -12.14 -1.85 13.68
N ASP A 277 -11.80 -1.03 12.69
CA ASP A 277 -12.50 -0.96 11.41
C ASP A 277 -11.92 -1.97 10.40
N LEU A 278 -12.43 -1.96 9.17
CA LEU A 278 -12.00 -2.84 8.08
C LEU A 278 -11.48 -2.04 6.88
N VAL A 279 -10.64 -2.68 6.06
CA VAL A 279 -10.27 -2.21 4.72
C VAL A 279 -10.76 -3.24 3.71
N HIS A 280 -11.49 -2.85 2.65
CA HIS A 280 -12.04 -3.80 1.67
C HIS A 280 -10.94 -4.66 1.03
N GLN A 281 -9.73 -4.10 0.88
CA GLN A 281 -8.57 -4.79 0.32
C GLN A 281 -8.20 -6.06 1.11
N GLU A 282 -8.50 -6.11 2.42
CA GLU A 282 -8.32 -7.32 3.22
C GLU A 282 -9.13 -8.49 2.70
N PHE A 283 -10.26 -8.27 2.02
CA PHE A 283 -10.99 -9.34 1.36
C PHE A 283 -10.11 -10.13 0.37
N ILE A 284 -9.19 -9.46 -0.31
CA ILE A 284 -8.24 -10.10 -1.24
C ILE A 284 -7.05 -10.64 -0.44
N PHE A 285 -6.46 -9.80 0.41
CA PHE A 285 -5.21 -10.11 1.08
C PHE A 285 -5.33 -11.15 2.20
N ASN A 286 -6.53 -11.37 2.75
CA ASN A 286 -6.77 -12.40 3.77
C ASN A 286 -6.54 -13.82 3.24
N LEU A 287 -6.52 -14.01 1.92
CA LEU A 287 -6.13 -15.29 1.33
C LEU A 287 -4.60 -15.53 1.35
N LEU A 288 -3.81 -14.50 1.66
CA LEU A 288 -2.35 -14.57 1.80
C LEU A 288 -1.96 -14.63 3.29
N PRO A 289 -0.75 -15.13 3.61
CA PRO A 289 -0.22 -15.06 4.97
C PRO A 289 -0.28 -13.64 5.53
N MET A 290 -0.46 -13.53 6.85
CA MET A 290 -0.39 -12.25 7.57
C MET A 290 0.58 -12.35 8.75
N PRO A 291 1.13 -11.21 9.20
CA PRO A 291 1.91 -11.16 10.42
C PRO A 291 1.10 -11.68 11.62
N ALA A 292 1.75 -12.37 12.55
CA ALA A 292 1.06 -13.00 13.68
C ALA A 292 0.31 -11.99 14.57
N ASP A 293 0.83 -10.77 14.68
CA ASP A 293 0.19 -9.71 15.46
C ASP A 293 -1.09 -9.15 14.79
N ALA A 294 -1.26 -9.33 13.48
CA ALA A 294 -2.46 -8.94 12.74
C ALA A 294 -3.71 -9.72 13.21
N TYR A 295 -3.56 -11.00 13.59
CA TYR A 295 -4.67 -11.81 14.10
C TYR A 295 -5.26 -11.18 15.37
N SER A 296 -4.40 -10.76 16.31
CA SER A 296 -4.81 -10.11 17.55
C SER A 296 -5.43 -8.73 17.36
N ARG A 297 -5.01 -8.00 16.32
CA ARG A 297 -5.60 -6.70 15.95
C ARG A 297 -6.92 -6.84 15.20
N GLY A 298 -7.17 -7.99 14.59
CA GLY A 298 -8.31 -8.20 13.69
C GLY A 298 -8.17 -7.49 12.34
N SER A 299 -6.97 -6.99 12.01
CA SER A 299 -6.63 -6.39 10.71
C SER A 299 -5.12 -6.43 10.46
N ARG A 300 -4.74 -6.57 9.18
CA ARG A 300 -3.35 -6.39 8.73
C ARG A 300 -2.94 -4.92 8.67
N PHE A 301 -3.89 -4.01 8.48
CA PHE A 301 -3.61 -2.58 8.38
C PHE A 301 -3.61 -1.96 9.77
N TYR A 302 -2.65 -1.08 10.02
CA TYR A 302 -2.58 -0.33 11.27
C TYR A 302 -3.47 0.91 11.19
N ALA A 303 -3.99 1.34 12.33
CA ALA A 303 -4.45 2.72 12.48
C ALA A 303 -3.25 3.67 12.61
N GLU A 304 -3.49 4.98 12.44
CA GLU A 304 -2.44 6.01 12.55
C GLU A 304 -1.68 5.92 13.89
N ALA A 305 -2.40 5.71 15.00
CA ALA A 305 -1.79 5.56 16.32
C ALA A 305 -0.86 4.33 16.41
N GLY A 306 -1.17 3.26 15.68
CA GLY A 306 -0.32 2.07 15.58
C GLY A 306 0.99 2.39 14.85
N TRP A 307 0.91 3.07 13.70
CA TRP A 307 2.10 3.54 12.99
C TRP A 307 2.98 4.45 13.86
N ARG A 308 2.38 5.43 14.55
CA ARG A 308 3.10 6.31 15.49
C ARG A 308 3.82 5.51 16.58
N ALA A 309 3.14 4.55 17.20
CA ALA A 309 3.73 3.70 18.23
C ALA A 309 4.90 2.86 17.71
N HIS A 310 4.84 2.37 16.46
CA HIS A 310 5.95 1.61 15.87
C HIS A 310 7.16 2.49 15.52
N PHE A 311 6.94 3.73 15.06
CA PHE A 311 8.02 4.71 14.89
C PHE A 311 8.67 5.08 16.24
N ASP A 312 7.87 5.33 17.27
CA ASP A 312 8.36 5.60 18.63
C ASP A 312 9.18 4.43 19.19
N ALA A 313 8.67 3.19 19.03
CA ALA A 313 9.36 1.97 19.45
C ALA A 313 10.67 1.73 18.66
N ALA A 314 10.74 2.20 17.42
CA ALA A 314 11.96 2.17 16.61
C ALA A 314 12.95 3.29 16.98
N GLY A 315 12.54 4.27 17.80
CA GLY A 315 13.33 5.46 18.11
C GLY A 315 13.50 6.39 16.91
N ILE A 316 12.53 6.42 15.99
CA ILE A 316 12.58 7.18 14.75
C ILE A 316 11.51 8.26 14.77
N ALA A 317 11.91 9.52 14.73
CA ALA A 317 10.99 10.63 14.55
C ALA A 317 10.45 10.66 13.12
N ALA A 318 9.11 10.65 12.98
CA ALA A 318 8.42 10.70 11.70
C ALA A 318 7.33 11.77 11.70
N GLU A 319 7.27 12.58 10.65
CA GLU A 319 6.10 13.38 10.32
C GLU A 319 5.08 12.46 9.63
N ILE A 320 3.93 12.26 10.25
CA ILE A 320 2.85 11.40 9.72
C ILE A 320 1.68 12.29 9.35
N GLN A 321 1.26 12.17 8.10
CA GLN A 321 0.07 12.79 7.54
C GLN A 321 -0.90 11.71 7.10
N VAL A 322 -2.19 11.92 7.35
CA VAL A 322 -3.29 11.03 6.98
C VAL A 322 -4.41 11.91 6.42
N ASN A 323 -5.10 11.45 5.37
CA ASN A 323 -6.28 12.15 4.87
C ASN A 323 -7.41 12.17 5.92
N ALA A 324 -8.24 13.21 5.87
CA ALA A 324 -9.29 13.44 6.85
C ALA A 324 -10.58 12.64 6.61
N VAL A 325 -10.83 12.22 5.36
CA VAL A 325 -12.11 11.64 4.94
C VAL A 325 -11.90 10.35 4.14
N GLY A 326 -12.70 9.35 4.44
CA GLY A 326 -12.76 8.09 3.71
C GLY A 326 -12.91 6.92 4.68
N PRO A 327 -13.56 5.81 4.27
CA PRO A 327 -13.56 4.57 5.06
C PRO A 327 -12.14 3.99 5.15
N GLU A 328 -11.33 4.24 4.13
CA GLU A 328 -9.96 3.77 4.00
C GLU A 328 -9.07 4.98 3.80
N LEU A 329 -8.04 5.03 4.63
CA LEU A 329 -7.16 6.17 4.75
C LEU A 329 -5.83 5.86 4.07
N VAL A 330 -5.23 6.90 3.52
CA VAL A 330 -3.87 6.92 3.00
C VAL A 330 -3.03 7.67 4.01
N MET A 331 -1.90 7.08 4.40
CA MET A 331 -0.90 7.74 5.22
C MET A 331 0.33 8.00 4.36
N VAL A 332 0.97 9.16 4.57
CA VAL A 332 2.38 9.36 4.23
C VAL A 332 3.16 9.64 5.51
N ALA A 333 4.24 8.89 5.71
CA ALA A 333 5.18 9.11 6.80
C ALA A 333 6.56 9.51 6.23
N VAL A 334 7.13 10.60 6.74
CA VAL A 334 8.46 11.09 6.37
C VAL A 334 9.35 11.11 7.59
N ALA A 335 10.42 10.33 7.58
CA ALA A 335 11.36 10.18 8.70
C ALA A 335 12.80 10.50 8.27
N PRO A 336 13.26 11.77 8.46
CA PRO A 336 14.62 12.20 8.13
C PRO A 336 15.69 11.53 9.01
N ALA A 337 16.82 11.15 8.42
CA ALA A 337 18.03 10.69 9.08
C ALA A 337 18.70 11.81 9.87
N GLU A 338 19.23 11.48 11.04
CA GLU A 338 20.06 12.43 11.78
C GLU A 338 21.18 12.92 10.86
N ALA A 339 21.40 14.23 10.83
CA ALA A 339 22.57 14.80 10.19
C ALA A 339 23.81 14.40 11.01
N GLU A 340 24.96 14.23 10.35
CA GLU A 340 26.21 14.15 11.10
C GLU A 340 26.42 15.50 11.83
N PRO A 341 26.87 15.47 13.10
CA PRO A 341 27.11 16.68 13.89
C PRO A 341 28.23 17.57 13.33
#